data_AF-A0A016T684-F1
#
_entry.id   AF-A0A016T684-F1
#
_cell.length_a   1.000
_cell.length_b   1.000
_cell.length_c   1.000
_cell.angle_alpha   90.00
_cell.angle_beta   90.00
_cell.angle_gamma   90.00
#
_symmetry.space_group_name_H-M   'P 1'
#
loop_
_entity.id
_entity.type
_entity.pdbx_description
1 polymer ?
#
loop_
_entity_poly.entity_id
_entity_poly.type
_entity_poly.pdbx_seq_one_letter_code
_entity_poly.pdbx_strand_id
1 'polypeptide(L)' 'MISFSLILSRRDFQMIDFQMIMLYEFKLNHSAAEAARNLALAFGSESPSEKTVRCFFAKFAFGDFDLEEKPIAVEGCR' A
#
# COMPACT_ATOMS: atom_id res chain seq x y z
N MET A 1 -12.46 -9.13 -13.49
CA MET A 1 -11.15 -8.55 -13.14
C MET A 1 -11.35 -7.05 -13.10
N ILE A 2 -11.27 -6.43 -11.93
CA ILE A 2 -11.42 -4.98 -11.81
C ILE A 2 -10.09 -4.40 -12.27
N SER A 3 -10.04 -3.86 -13.48
CA SER A 3 -8.80 -3.31 -14.06
C SER A 3 -8.29 -2.17 -13.18
N PHE A 4 -7.02 -2.21 -12.77
CA PHE A 4 -6.31 -1.16 -12.00
C PHE A 4 -6.63 0.25 -12.52
N SER A 5 -6.81 0.38 -13.83
CA SER A 5 -7.19 1.61 -14.54
C SER A 5 -8.43 2.33 -13.99
N LEU A 6 -9.40 1.62 -13.40
CA LEU A 6 -10.64 2.21 -12.86
C LEU A 6 -10.48 2.74 -11.43
N ILE A 7 -9.61 2.12 -10.63
CA ILE A 7 -9.27 2.60 -9.28
C ILE A 7 -8.44 3.90 -9.43
N LEU A 8 -7.48 3.94 -10.36
CA LEU A 8 -6.57 5.06 -10.65
C LEU A 8 -7.24 6.35 -11.18
N SER A 9 -8.55 6.36 -11.50
CA SER A 9 -9.24 7.55 -12.03
C SER A 9 -9.78 8.52 -10.96
N ARG A 10 -9.71 8.18 -9.67
CA ARG A 10 -10.13 9.08 -8.58
C ARG A 10 -8.92 9.85 -8.06
N ARG A 11 -8.90 11.16 -8.29
CA ARG A 11 -7.77 12.07 -8.04
C ARG A 11 -7.44 12.34 -6.55
N ASP A 12 -8.01 11.59 -5.62
CA ASP A 12 -7.76 11.72 -4.18
C ASP A 12 -7.63 10.32 -3.56
N PHE A 13 -6.45 9.71 -3.70
CA PHE A 13 -6.11 8.46 -3.03
C PHE A 13 -5.75 8.74 -1.57
N GLN A 14 -6.56 8.24 -0.63
CA GLN A 14 -6.28 8.33 0.80
C GLN A 14 -5.43 7.14 1.25
N MET A 15 -4.88 7.18 2.48
CA MET A 15 -4.05 6.09 3.02
C MET A 15 -4.76 4.72 3.03
N ILE A 16 -6.09 4.72 3.19
CA ILE A 16 -6.96 3.54 3.11
C ILE A 16 -6.93 2.90 1.71
N ASP A 17 -6.89 3.72 0.66
CA ASP A 17 -6.81 3.22 -0.72
C ASP A 17 -5.46 2.56 -1.00
N PHE A 18 -4.37 3.12 -0.46
CA PHE A 18 -3.05 2.52 -0.56
C PHE A 18 -2.94 1.20 0.20
N GLN A 19 -3.57 1.08 1.37
CA GLN A 19 -3.65 -0.18 2.11
C GLN A 19 -4.38 -1.27 1.32
N MET A 20 -5.50 -0.91 0.68
CA MET A 20 -6.25 -1.83 -0.17
C MET A 20 -5.42 -2.33 -1.36
N ILE A 21 -4.65 -1.44 -1.99
CA ILE A 21 -3.76 -1.82 -3.10
C ILE A 21 -2.61 -2.69 -2.58
N MET A 22 -1.99 -2.34 -1.47
CA MET A 22 -0.91 -3.15 -0.86
C MET A 22 -1.41 -4.55 -0.47
N LEU A 23 -2.63 -4.66 0.08
CA LEU A 23 -3.25 -5.94 0.39
C LEU A 23 -3.54 -6.76 -0.86
N TYR A 24 -3.95 -6.11 -1.95
CA TYR A 24 -4.14 -6.78 -3.24
C TYR A 24 -2.81 -7.33 -3.78
N GLU A 25 -1.74 -6.54 -3.78
CA GLU A 25 -0.39 -6.98 -4.19
C GLU A 25 0.14 -8.11 -3.30
N PHE A 26 -0.13 -8.07 -1.99
CA PHE A 26 0.21 -9.13 -1.05
C PHE A 26 -0.51 -10.45 -1.39
N LYS A 27 -1.81 -10.38 -1.72
CA LYS A 27 -2.58 -11.56 -2.17
C LYS A 27 -2.11 -12.10 -3.52
N LEU A 28 -1.45 -11.29 -4.34
CA LEU A 28 -0.78 -11.72 -5.57
C LEU A 28 0.59 -12.39 -5.31
N ASN A 29 1.00 -12.56 -4.04
CA ASN A 29 2.33 -13.06 -3.67
C ASN A 29 3.49 -12.19 -4.20
N HIS A 30 3.25 -10.92 -4.50
CA HIS A 30 4.33 -10.00 -4.83
C HIS A 30 5.14 -9.66 -3.59
N SER A 31 6.42 -9.35 -3.77
CA SER A 31 7.26 -8.86 -2.67
C SER A 31 6.96 -7.41 -2.33
N ALA A 32 7.23 -6.97 -1.10
CA ALA A 32 7.06 -5.56 -0.71
C ALA A 32 7.85 -4.59 -1.61
N ALA A 33 9.03 -5.00 -2.08
CA ALA A 33 9.84 -4.20 -3.01
C ALA A 33 9.21 -4.10 -4.40
N GLU A 34 8.55 -5.16 -4.86
CA GLU A 34 7.83 -5.17 -6.14
C GLU A 34 6.55 -4.35 -6.08
N ALA A 35 5.77 -4.50 -5.00
CA ALA A 35 4.61 -3.68 -4.73
C ALA A 35 4.98 -2.19 -4.62
N ALA A 36 6.06 -1.83 -3.92
CA ALA A 36 6.54 -0.46 -3.82
C ALA A 36 6.93 0.13 -5.19
N ARG A 37 7.58 -0.66 -6.06
CA ARG A 37 7.88 -0.24 -7.43
C ARG A 37 6.62 -0.05 -8.27
N ASN A 38 5.66 -0.96 -8.18
CA ASN A 38 4.37 -0.85 -8.88
C ASN A 38 3.60 0.39 -8.43
N LEU A 39 3.59 0.67 -7.13
CA LEU A 39 2.99 1.87 -6.54
C LEU A 39 3.72 3.14 -6.99
N ALA A 40 5.06 3.17 -7.00
CA ALA A 40 5.83 4.30 -7.50
C ALA A 40 5.60 4.55 -8.99
N LEU A 41 5.42 3.50 -9.80
CA LEU A 41 5.07 3.63 -11.21
C LEU A 41 3.65 4.15 -11.43
N ALA A 42 2.70 3.77 -10.58
CA ALA A 42 1.29 4.16 -10.70
C ALA A 42 0.99 5.54 -10.12
N PHE A 43 1.65 5.92 -9.01
CA PHE A 43 1.35 7.12 -8.23
C PHE A 43 2.48 8.16 -8.19
N GLY A 44 3.69 7.80 -8.63
CA GLY A 44 4.83 8.72 -8.65
C GLY A 44 5.16 9.27 -7.26
N SER A 45 5.18 10.59 -7.13
CA SER A 45 5.50 11.31 -5.89
C SER A 45 4.52 11.06 -4.74
N GLU A 46 3.28 10.71 -5.07
CA GLU A 46 2.21 10.42 -4.09
C GLU A 46 2.27 8.95 -3.61
N SER A 47 3.23 8.17 -4.09
CA SER A 47 3.38 6.77 -3.70
C SER A 47 3.92 6.64 -2.27
N PRO A 48 3.43 5.66 -1.50
CA PRO A 48 3.99 5.36 -0.19
C PRO A 48 5.43 4.87 -0.33
N SER A 49 6.29 5.27 0.61
CA SER A 49 7.67 4.82 0.65
C SER A 49 7.76 3.30 0.79
N GLU A 50 8.83 2.69 0.26
CA GLU A 50 9.06 1.25 0.42
C GLU A 50 9.03 0.81 1.89
N LYS A 51 9.49 1.67 2.81
CA LYS A 51 9.44 1.42 4.25
C LYS A 51 8.00 1.27 4.75
N THR A 52 7.10 2.13 4.29
CA THR A 52 5.67 2.09 4.58
C THR A 52 5.06 0.80 4.03
N VAL A 53 5.37 0.47 2.77
CA VAL A 53 4.87 -0.77 2.13
C VAL A 53 5.33 -2.01 2.90
N ARG A 54 6.60 -2.06 3.30
CA ARG A 54 7.14 -3.18 4.09
C ARG A 54 6.47 -3.31 5.46
N CYS A 55 6.15 -2.20 6.11
CA CYS A 55 5.42 -2.19 7.38
C CYS A 55 4.03 -2.80 7.22
N PHE A 56 3.27 -2.40 6.19
CA PHE A 56 1.96 -2.98 5.90
C PHE A 56 2.04 -4.48 5.55
N PHE A 57 3.03 -4.88 4.77
CA PHE A 57 3.24 -6.29 4.45
C PHE A 57 3.52 -7.14 5.70
N ALA A 58 4.23 -6.59 6.68
CA ALA A 58 4.42 -7.26 7.97
C ALA A 58 3.10 -7.37 8.77
N LYS A 59 2.25 -6.33 8.75
CA LYS A 59 0.92 -6.37 9.39
C LYS A 59 0.00 -7.40 8.72
N PHE A 60 -0.02 -7.45 7.39
CA PHE A 60 -0.79 -8.44 6.63
C PHE A 60 -0.31 -9.87 6.88
N ALA A 61 1.01 -10.07 7.05
CA ALA A 61 1.57 -11.36 7.43
C ALA A 61 1.14 -11.79 8.85
N PHE A 62 0.88 -10.83 9.74
CA PHE A 62 0.33 -11.06 11.07
C PHE A 62 -1.20 -11.31 11.06
N GLY A 63 -1.86 -11.11 9.90
CA GLY A 63 -3.30 -11.24 9.76
C GLY A 63 -4.09 -9.99 10.19
N ASP A 64 -3.40 -8.86 10.40
CA ASP A 64 -4.01 -7.58 10.69
C ASP A 64 -4.32 -6.85 9.38
N PHE A 65 -5.61 -6.80 9.03
CA PHE A 65 -6.15 -6.17 7.83
C PHE A 65 -6.95 -4.91 8.14
N ASP A 66 -6.82 -4.36 9.35
CA ASP A 66 -7.62 -3.23 9.76
C ASP A 66 -7.24 -1.97 8.95
N LEU A 67 -8.22 -1.42 8.24
CA LEU A 67 -8.05 -0.35 7.27
C LEU A 67 -8.20 1.05 7.91
N GLU A 68 -8.53 1.13 9.20
CA GLU A 68 -8.76 2.41 9.92
C GLU A 68 -7.47 3.05 10.47
N GLU A 69 -6.29 2.61 10.05
CA GLU A 69 -5.06 3.18 10.61
C GLU A 69 -4.94 4.67 10.25
N LYS A 70 -4.92 5.51 11.29
CA LYS A 70 -4.55 6.93 11.27
C LYS A 70 -3.14 7.07 10.69
N PRO A 71 -2.78 8.17 9.98
CA PRO A 71 -1.44 8.35 9.40
C PRO A 71 -0.38 7.91 10.40
N ILE A 72 0.40 6.90 9.98
CA ILE A 72 1.48 6.35 10.77
C ILE A 72 2.45 7.51 10.99
N ALA A 73 2.30 8.22 12.10
CA ALA A 73 3.32 9.14 12.57
C ALA A 73 4.55 8.26 12.70
N VAL A 74 5.56 8.55 11.87
CA VAL A 74 6.85 7.87 11.86
C VAL A 74 7.63 8.20 13.13
N GLU A 75 7.05 7.84 14.28
CA GLU A 75 7.70 7.79 15.58
C GLU A 75 8.23 6.37 15.75
N GLY A 76 9.44 6.15 15.24
CA GLY A 76 10.30 5.04 15.68
C GLY A 76 9.96 3.65 15.15
N CYS A 77 10.40 3.33 13.92
CA CYS A 77 10.95 2.00 13.69
C CYS A 77 12.41 2.03 14.18
N ARG A 78 12.64 1.60 15.42
CA ARG A 78 13.96 1.25 15.95
C ARG A 78 14.15 -0.25 15.88
#